data_AF-A0AAW7NYS7-F1
#
_entry.id   AF-A0AAW7NYS7-F1
#
_cell.length_a   1.000
_cell.length_b   1.000
_cell.length_c   1.000
_cell.angle_alpha   90.00
_cell.angle_beta   90.00
_cell.angle_gamma   90.00
#
_symmetry.space_group_name_H-M   'P 1'
#
loop_
_entity.id
_entity.type
_entity.pdbx_description
1 polymer ?
#
loop_
_entity_poly.entity_id
_entity_poly.type
_entity_poly.pdbx_seq_one_letter_code
_entity_poly.pdbx_strand_id
1 'polypeptide(L)'
;MKKVMISLLAGASVLSLVACAPKRYERQSKPKTATSSAVKKEKKDTGQKYYQEVLKRYAKYDTALKNGDKAGLFAELGKLPAGSEESTYLDALERLETPVTFQYAFTDLNQDGVDELLVSNQYTGNKQYVSAIYYLKGQKAELLHTAYTAAVGGYRSSLDVFDNGQIVYATWQSINPEMELSLYSLGKGEAKEEKKATIQIGGDQTAEQALGISAKKLDLSKLDWKTFDSSGGSKSTAKAEEKKSGSFQVQVSVANLRIRKEPSTSAPSAGMIAKGTHTITETVEADGHTWGKLESGQGWIALDFTTRVDGSKAASSSKKSSGMNIQEIQNGNFSSIAGTWKNGLGWVLEFDKDGLTGKGFVTDGSGVVDRINPDHGYISGGIHSSKPNTAGGAAISFLPAGTPMRPDSDQNSDPSDTSKDRIWVGQQYIWDTDSFFYRVD
;
A
#
# COMPACT_ATOMS: atom_id res chain seq x y z
N MET A 1 59.79 46.03 -43.58
CA MET A 1 58.73 46.52 -42.66
C MET A 1 58.49 45.45 -41.60
N LYS A 2 58.58 45.87 -40.33
CA LYS A 2 58.21 45.27 -39.02
C LYS A 2 58.49 43.75 -38.78
N LYS A 3 59.49 43.35 -37.97
CA LYS A 3 59.64 43.44 -36.48
C LYS A 3 58.66 42.49 -35.75
N VAL A 4 58.99 41.63 -34.76
CA VAL A 4 60.15 41.49 -33.85
C VAL A 4 60.10 40.08 -33.20
N MET A 5 61.27 39.43 -33.04
CA MET A 5 61.57 38.39 -32.05
C MET A 5 62.17 39.08 -30.80
N ILE A 6 61.71 38.77 -29.58
CA ILE A 6 62.52 38.93 -28.35
C ILE A 6 62.17 37.81 -27.35
N SER A 7 63.18 37.06 -26.95
CA SER A 7 63.27 36.24 -25.75
C SER A 7 64.48 36.71 -24.95
N LEU A 8 64.35 37.00 -23.65
CA LEU A 8 65.41 37.03 -22.60
C LEU A 8 64.74 37.57 -21.30
N LEU A 9 64.59 36.80 -20.20
CA LEU A 9 65.53 36.35 -19.15
C LEU A 9 65.79 37.37 -18.01
N ALA A 10 65.56 36.86 -16.78
CA ALA A 10 66.16 37.17 -15.48
C ALA A 10 65.84 38.48 -14.72
N GLY A 11 65.70 38.34 -13.39
CA GLY A 11 66.05 39.41 -12.45
C GLY A 11 65.21 39.47 -11.18
N ALA A 12 65.66 38.78 -10.12
CA ALA A 12 65.09 38.79 -8.78
C ALA A 12 65.14 40.18 -8.10
N SER A 13 64.26 40.42 -7.13
CA SER A 13 64.61 41.26 -5.97
C SER A 13 63.78 40.91 -4.74
N VAL A 14 64.49 40.46 -3.71
CA VAL A 14 64.06 40.24 -2.33
C VAL A 14 64.35 41.52 -1.56
N LEU A 15 63.40 42.01 -0.76
CA LEU A 15 63.69 42.93 0.35
C LEU A 15 62.88 42.51 1.58
N SER A 16 63.62 42.01 2.56
CA SER A 16 63.23 41.71 3.93
C SER A 16 63.46 42.90 4.87
N LEU A 17 62.92 42.78 6.09
CA LEU A 17 63.25 43.47 7.37
C LEU A 17 62.28 44.61 7.76
N VAL A 18 61.90 44.85 9.03
CA VAL A 18 61.93 44.14 10.33
C VAL A 18 61.01 44.93 11.28
N ALA A 19 60.52 44.26 12.33
CA ALA A 19 59.65 44.76 13.39
C ALA A 19 60.17 45.94 14.23
N CYS A 20 59.23 46.67 14.86
CA CYS A 20 59.39 47.33 16.16
C CYS A 20 58.00 47.52 16.85
N ALA A 21 57.82 46.89 18.02
CA ALA A 21 56.90 47.32 19.09
C ALA A 21 57.63 48.40 19.95
N PRO A 22 57.05 49.12 20.96
CA PRO A 22 55.88 48.77 21.81
C PRO A 22 54.98 49.96 22.29
N LYS A 23 53.88 49.67 23.02
CA LYS A 23 53.58 50.25 24.37
C LYS A 23 52.32 49.66 25.04
N ARG A 24 52.47 49.43 26.35
CA ARG A 24 51.54 48.88 27.36
C ARG A 24 50.22 49.64 27.51
N TYR A 25 49.15 48.89 27.76
CA TYR A 25 48.18 49.19 28.83
C TYR A 25 47.86 47.90 29.58
N GLU A 26 48.07 47.91 30.89
CA GLU A 26 47.71 46.85 31.83
C GLU A 26 46.26 47.08 32.29
N ARG A 27 45.40 46.06 32.18
CA ARG A 27 44.22 45.94 33.05
C ARG A 27 43.89 44.47 33.30
N GLN A 28 44.00 44.07 34.57
CA GLN A 28 43.69 42.75 35.09
C GLN A 28 42.23 42.35 34.79
N SER A 29 42.03 41.12 34.30
CA SER A 29 40.77 40.37 34.52
C SER A 29 40.99 38.87 34.41
N LYS A 30 40.52 38.14 35.44
CA LYS A 30 40.49 36.67 35.62
C LYS A 30 40.04 35.89 34.37
N PRO A 31 40.47 34.63 34.21
CA PRO A 31 39.99 33.77 33.13
C PRO A 31 38.51 33.39 33.38
N LYS A 32 37.62 33.79 32.46
CA LYS A 32 36.31 33.15 32.29
C LYS A 32 36.48 32.04 31.26
N THR A 33 36.12 30.83 31.67
CA THR A 33 36.01 29.62 30.85
C THR A 33 35.31 29.92 29.53
N ALA A 34 35.98 29.63 28.42
CA ALA A 34 35.40 29.71 27.09
C ALA A 34 34.35 28.60 26.94
N THR A 35 33.08 28.96 27.01
CA THR A 35 32.01 28.10 26.48
C THR A 35 32.08 28.21 24.96
N SER A 36 32.52 27.12 24.32
CA SER A 36 32.42 26.96 22.87
C SER A 36 30.96 27.14 22.47
N SER A 37 30.64 28.27 21.85
CA SER A 37 29.35 28.47 21.21
C SER A 37 29.38 27.62 19.95
N ALA A 38 28.87 26.39 20.04
CA ALA A 38 28.52 25.62 18.86
C ALA A 38 27.48 26.44 18.10
N VAL A 39 27.89 27.03 16.98
CA VAL A 39 26.97 27.58 15.99
C VAL A 39 26.10 26.40 15.56
N LYS A 40 24.86 26.37 16.05
CA LYS A 40 23.83 25.50 15.49
C LYS A 40 23.72 25.87 14.02
N LYS A 41 24.22 25.02 13.12
CA LYS A 41 23.80 25.05 11.71
C LYS A 41 22.28 24.97 11.75
N GLU A 42 21.59 26.04 11.34
CA GLU A 42 20.18 25.94 11.00
C GLU A 42 20.05 24.81 9.98
N LYS A 43 19.24 23.81 10.32
CA LYS A 43 18.98 22.67 9.45
C LYS A 43 18.20 23.23 8.26
N LYS A 44 18.85 23.38 7.11
CA LYS A 44 18.19 23.82 5.87
C LYS A 44 16.97 22.93 5.66
N ASP A 45 15.79 23.53 5.49
CA ASP A 45 14.57 22.80 5.21
C ASP A 45 14.64 22.23 3.79
N THR A 46 14.83 20.92 3.69
CA THR A 46 14.92 20.18 2.43
C THR A 46 13.58 19.60 1.99
N GLY A 47 12.47 19.99 2.62
CA GLY A 47 11.12 19.54 2.23
C GLY A 47 10.73 18.15 2.75
N GLN A 48 11.62 17.41 3.43
CA GLN A 48 11.34 16.06 3.97
C GLN A 48 10.02 15.97 4.77
N LYS A 49 9.63 17.06 5.46
CA LYS A 49 8.38 17.15 6.24
C LYS A 49 7.11 16.92 5.40
N TYR A 50 7.15 17.17 4.09
CA TYR A 50 6.00 17.00 3.20
C TYR A 50 5.74 15.55 2.79
N TYR A 51 6.66 14.63 3.10
CA TYR A 51 6.49 13.19 2.86
C TYR A 51 5.88 12.43 4.03
N GLN A 52 5.50 13.09 5.13
CA GLN A 52 5.02 12.45 6.35
C GLN A 52 3.83 11.51 6.11
N GLU A 53 2.88 11.89 5.26
CA GLU A 53 1.74 11.04 4.92
C GLU A 53 2.14 9.81 4.08
N VAL A 54 3.13 9.96 3.20
CA VAL A 54 3.70 8.82 2.46
C VAL A 54 4.38 7.87 3.44
N LEU A 55 5.23 8.38 4.33
CA LEU A 55 5.94 7.56 5.32
C LEU A 55 4.98 6.81 6.25
N LYS A 56 3.89 7.45 6.70
CA LYS A 56 2.86 6.79 7.52
C LYS A 56 2.17 5.65 6.77
N ARG A 57 1.85 5.82 5.48
CA ARG A 57 1.25 4.76 4.66
C ARG A 57 2.21 3.58 4.50
N TYR A 58 3.47 3.85 4.13
CA TYR A 58 4.48 2.79 4.00
C TYR A 58 4.80 2.08 5.31
N ALA A 59 4.76 2.76 6.45
CA ALA A 59 4.90 2.10 7.75
C ALA A 59 3.78 1.09 8.04
N LYS A 60 2.55 1.39 7.59
CA LYS A 60 1.43 0.46 7.69
C LYS A 60 1.55 -0.69 6.70
N TYR A 61 1.98 -0.43 5.46
CA TYR A 61 2.25 -1.48 4.48
C TYR A 61 3.31 -2.46 5.01
N ASP A 62 4.42 -1.92 5.52
CA ASP A 62 5.50 -2.70 6.12
C ASP A 62 5.02 -3.54 7.31
N THR A 63 4.23 -2.95 8.22
CA THR A 63 3.66 -3.67 9.36
C THR A 63 2.72 -4.79 8.92
N ALA A 64 1.83 -4.50 7.97
CA ALA A 64 0.86 -5.47 7.48
C ALA A 64 1.56 -6.65 6.78
N LEU A 65 2.53 -6.37 5.89
CA LEU A 65 3.30 -7.39 5.18
C LEU A 65 4.15 -8.24 6.14
N LYS A 66 4.81 -7.62 7.13
CA LYS A 66 5.58 -8.36 8.16
C LYS A 66 4.71 -9.31 8.99
N ASN A 67 3.47 -8.91 9.28
CA ASN A 67 2.55 -9.68 10.11
C ASN A 67 1.65 -10.64 9.31
N GLY A 68 1.75 -10.64 7.97
CA GLY A 68 0.81 -11.37 7.11
C GLY A 68 -0.64 -10.86 7.22
N ASP A 69 -0.84 -9.62 7.65
CA ASP A 69 -2.15 -8.99 7.82
C ASP A 69 -2.69 -8.51 6.47
N LYS A 70 -3.26 -9.44 5.71
CA LYS A 70 -3.89 -9.17 4.42
C LYS A 70 -5.03 -8.16 4.55
N ALA A 71 -5.87 -8.29 5.59
CA ALA A 71 -7.02 -7.41 5.79
C ALA A 71 -6.61 -5.96 6.04
N GLY A 72 -5.59 -5.74 6.88
CA GLY A 72 -5.02 -4.42 7.12
C GLY A 72 -4.37 -3.82 5.88
N LEU A 73 -3.66 -4.63 5.08
CA LEU A 73 -3.09 -4.19 3.80
C LEU A 73 -4.19 -3.78 2.80
N PHE A 74 -5.27 -4.58 2.68
CA PHE A 74 -6.42 -4.24 1.83
C PHE A 74 -7.18 -3.00 2.31
N ALA A 75 -7.27 -2.79 3.61
CA ALA A 75 -7.87 -1.58 4.16
C ALA A 75 -7.07 -0.31 3.80
N GLU A 76 -5.74 -0.40 3.73
CA GLU A 76 -4.91 0.71 3.25
C GLU A 76 -4.93 0.83 1.72
N LEU A 77 -5.04 -0.28 0.99
CA LEU A 77 -5.22 -0.30 -0.47
C LEU A 77 -6.51 0.42 -0.88
N GLY A 78 -7.63 0.15 -0.19
CA GLY A 78 -8.93 0.77 -0.45
C GLY A 78 -8.99 2.28 -0.21
N LYS A 79 -7.95 2.87 0.40
CA LYS A 79 -7.81 4.34 0.57
C LYS A 79 -7.15 5.00 -0.65
N LEU A 80 -6.53 4.21 -1.52
CA LEU A 80 -5.92 4.70 -2.75
C LEU A 80 -6.96 4.75 -3.87
N PRO A 81 -6.82 5.67 -4.85
CA PRO A 81 -7.62 5.62 -6.05
C PRO A 81 -7.48 4.25 -6.73
N ALA A 82 -8.61 3.62 -7.07
CA ALA A 82 -8.62 2.35 -7.76
C ALA A 82 -7.85 2.44 -9.09
N GLY A 83 -7.00 1.45 -9.36
CA GLY A 83 -6.15 1.41 -10.55
C GLY A 83 -4.95 2.36 -10.52
N SER A 84 -4.71 3.07 -9.41
CA SER A 84 -3.47 3.84 -9.24
C SER A 84 -2.24 2.93 -9.22
N GLU A 85 -1.10 3.46 -9.67
CA GLU A 85 0.15 2.70 -9.72
C GLU A 85 0.56 2.15 -8.34
N GLU A 86 0.43 2.96 -7.28
CA GLU A 86 0.69 2.53 -5.90
C GLU A 86 -0.27 1.41 -5.45
N SER A 87 -1.54 1.46 -5.88
CA SER A 87 -2.51 0.40 -5.55
C SER A 87 -2.16 -0.93 -6.24
N THR A 88 -1.76 -0.87 -7.52
CA THR A 88 -1.34 -2.06 -8.28
C THR A 88 -0.06 -2.65 -7.71
N TYR A 89 0.87 -1.80 -7.29
CA TYR A 89 2.09 -2.20 -6.62
C TYR A 89 1.82 -2.98 -5.33
N LEU A 90 0.92 -2.47 -4.47
CA LEU A 90 0.59 -3.13 -3.20
C LEU A 90 -0.16 -4.45 -3.40
N ASP A 91 -1.06 -4.54 -4.38
CA ASP A 91 -1.70 -5.81 -4.74
C ASP A 91 -0.65 -6.84 -5.21
N ALA A 92 0.35 -6.41 -5.98
CA ALA A 92 1.45 -7.29 -6.37
C ALA A 92 2.25 -7.79 -5.15
N LEU A 93 2.53 -6.93 -4.17
CA LEU A 93 3.26 -7.31 -2.96
C LEU A 93 2.48 -8.26 -2.04
N GLU A 94 1.16 -8.11 -1.92
CA GLU A 94 0.31 -9.01 -1.13
C GLU A 94 0.39 -10.46 -1.61
N ARG A 95 0.51 -10.63 -2.93
CA ARG A 95 0.55 -11.94 -3.59
C ARG A 95 1.94 -12.58 -3.55
N LEU A 96 2.96 -11.87 -3.09
CA LEU A 96 4.29 -12.44 -2.94
C LEU A 96 4.33 -13.33 -1.71
N GLU A 97 4.73 -14.59 -1.90
CA GLU A 97 4.96 -15.52 -0.79
C GLU A 97 6.25 -15.19 0.00
N THR A 98 7.08 -14.28 -0.53
CA THR A 98 8.33 -13.86 0.11
C THR A 98 8.07 -12.68 1.05
N PRO A 99 8.53 -12.74 2.31
CA PRO A 99 8.44 -11.61 3.22
C PRO A 99 9.08 -10.36 2.63
N VAL A 100 8.35 -9.25 2.66
CA VAL A 100 8.78 -7.96 2.14
C VAL A 100 9.00 -7.02 3.32
N THR A 101 10.16 -6.36 3.34
CA THR A 101 10.44 -5.26 4.28
C THR A 101 10.74 -3.99 3.50
N PHE A 102 10.24 -2.87 4.00
CA PHE A 102 10.48 -1.58 3.39
C PHE A 102 11.62 -0.81 4.09
N GLN A 103 12.33 -0.03 3.31
CA GLN A 103 13.27 0.99 3.74
C GLN A 103 13.08 2.25 2.90
N TYR A 104 13.52 3.39 3.40
CA TYR A 104 13.46 4.64 2.67
C TYR A 104 14.71 5.48 2.86
N ALA A 105 15.03 6.30 1.86
CA ALA A 105 16.10 7.28 1.93
C ALA A 105 15.62 8.62 1.36
N PHE A 106 16.14 9.70 1.92
CA PHE A 106 15.98 11.05 1.37
C PHE A 106 17.26 11.45 0.67
N THR A 107 17.14 11.98 -0.54
CA THR A 107 18.28 12.47 -1.32
C THR A 107 17.82 13.54 -2.30
N ASP A 108 18.57 14.64 -2.37
CA ASP A 108 18.42 15.70 -3.36
C ASP A 108 18.98 15.20 -4.71
N LEU A 109 18.13 14.60 -5.54
CA LEU A 109 18.54 13.94 -6.79
C LEU A 109 18.93 14.97 -7.85
N ASN A 110 18.19 16.07 -7.96
CA ASN A 110 18.38 17.11 -8.98
C ASN A 110 19.24 18.29 -8.51
N GLN A 111 19.75 18.25 -7.27
CA GLN A 111 20.60 19.27 -6.65
C GLN A 111 19.91 20.64 -6.53
N ASP A 112 18.58 20.66 -6.40
CA ASP A 112 17.81 21.90 -6.24
C ASP A 112 17.68 22.34 -4.77
N GLY A 113 18.14 21.50 -3.83
CA GLY A 113 18.08 21.71 -2.39
C GLY A 113 16.83 21.16 -1.71
N VAL A 114 15.96 20.47 -2.45
CA VAL A 114 14.80 19.71 -1.97
C VAL A 114 15.11 18.22 -2.10
N ASP A 115 14.78 17.44 -1.08
CA ASP A 115 15.00 15.99 -1.14
C ASP A 115 13.84 15.28 -1.85
N GLU A 116 14.16 14.31 -2.69
CA GLU A 116 13.26 13.25 -3.12
C GLU A 116 13.24 12.10 -2.11
N LEU A 117 12.12 11.38 -2.10
CA LEU A 117 11.95 10.17 -1.31
C LEU A 117 12.11 8.94 -2.21
N LEU A 118 13.14 8.14 -1.92
CA LEU A 118 13.32 6.81 -2.47
C LEU A 118 12.79 5.77 -1.47
N VAL A 119 11.96 4.85 -1.95
CA VAL A 119 11.54 3.68 -1.18
C VAL A 119 12.15 2.44 -1.79
N SER A 120 12.72 1.58 -0.96
CA SER A 120 13.20 0.25 -1.30
C SER A 120 12.32 -0.77 -0.60
N ASN A 121 11.94 -1.83 -1.28
CA ASN A 121 11.53 -3.07 -0.64
C ASN A 121 12.66 -4.08 -0.82
N GLN A 122 12.86 -4.97 0.14
CA GLN A 122 13.90 -6.00 0.03
C GLN A 122 13.23 -7.35 -0.20
N TYR A 123 13.55 -8.00 -1.32
CA TYR A 123 13.31 -9.43 -1.52
C TYR A 123 14.57 -10.17 -1.06
N THR A 124 14.40 -11.25 -0.32
CA THR A 124 15.46 -12.13 0.21
C THR A 124 16.75 -12.11 -0.63
N GLY A 125 17.84 -11.58 -0.07
CA GLY A 125 19.15 -11.52 -0.76
C GLY A 125 20.00 -10.25 -0.54
N ASN A 126 19.64 -9.34 0.39
CA ASN A 126 20.39 -8.12 0.73
C ASN A 126 20.70 -7.16 -0.45
N LYS A 127 20.12 -7.35 -1.64
CA LYS A 127 20.32 -6.46 -2.78
C LYS A 127 19.30 -5.33 -2.71
N GLN A 128 19.79 -4.10 -2.50
CA GLN A 128 18.99 -2.89 -2.44
C GLN A 128 18.55 -2.49 -3.86
N TYR A 129 17.25 -2.28 -4.08
CA TYR A 129 16.70 -1.71 -5.30
C TYR A 129 15.64 -0.67 -4.99
N VAL A 130 15.44 0.28 -5.89
CA VAL A 130 14.43 1.32 -5.76
C VAL A 130 13.09 0.77 -6.23
N SER A 131 12.11 0.83 -5.36
CA SER A 131 10.76 0.28 -5.54
C SER A 131 9.69 1.34 -5.73
N ALA A 132 9.93 2.56 -5.25
CA ALA A 132 9.12 3.73 -5.55
C ALA A 132 9.96 5.00 -5.42
N ILE A 133 9.60 6.03 -6.21
CA ILE A 133 10.20 7.36 -6.13
C ILE A 133 9.08 8.38 -5.96
N TYR A 134 9.19 9.25 -4.97
CA TYR A 134 8.32 10.40 -4.80
C TYR A 134 9.14 11.69 -4.90
N TYR A 135 8.55 12.71 -5.53
CA TYR A 135 9.07 14.07 -5.58
C TYR A 135 8.04 15.05 -5.01
N LEU A 136 8.44 16.31 -4.75
CA LEU A 136 7.52 17.34 -4.27
C LEU A 136 7.02 18.23 -5.39
N LYS A 137 5.73 18.15 -5.72
CA LYS A 137 5.04 19.18 -6.50
C LYS A 137 4.56 20.28 -5.57
N GLY A 138 5.41 21.28 -5.34
CA GLY A 138 5.20 22.29 -4.31
C GLY A 138 5.38 21.70 -2.91
N GLN A 139 4.31 21.64 -2.12
CA GLN A 139 4.33 21.09 -0.76
C GLN A 139 3.62 19.72 -0.66
N LYS A 140 3.38 19.08 -1.80
CA LYS A 140 2.68 17.81 -1.90
C LYS A 140 3.62 16.76 -2.50
N ALA A 141 3.77 15.64 -1.80
CA ALA A 141 4.44 14.46 -2.34
C ALA A 141 3.62 13.85 -3.49
N GLU A 142 4.27 13.60 -4.62
CA GLU A 142 3.70 12.97 -5.80
C GLU A 142 4.53 11.74 -6.16
N LEU A 143 3.84 10.63 -6.44
CA LEU A 143 4.48 9.41 -6.89
C LEU A 143 4.92 9.60 -8.33
N LEU A 144 6.20 9.35 -8.61
CA LEU A 144 6.70 9.25 -9.98
C LEU A 144 6.31 7.89 -10.57
N HIS A 145 6.87 6.81 -10.04
CA HIS A 145 6.62 5.43 -10.48
C HIS A 145 6.96 4.42 -9.39
N THR A 146 6.49 3.18 -9.58
CA THR A 146 6.81 2.00 -8.77
C THR A 146 7.46 0.91 -9.62
N ALA A 147 8.41 0.18 -9.03
CA ALA A 147 9.07 -0.97 -9.63
C ALA A 147 8.56 -2.26 -8.97
N TYR A 148 7.94 -3.13 -9.75
CA TYR A 148 7.40 -4.39 -9.25
C TYR A 148 7.30 -5.47 -10.32
N THR A 149 7.13 -6.71 -9.86
CA THR A 149 6.72 -7.83 -10.71
C THR A 149 5.28 -8.14 -10.37
N ALA A 150 4.39 -8.06 -11.35
CA ALA A 150 3.00 -8.46 -11.15
C ALA A 150 2.91 -9.96 -10.86
N ALA A 151 2.06 -10.35 -9.92
CA ALA A 151 1.84 -11.75 -9.58
C ALA A 151 1.14 -12.54 -10.71
N VAL A 152 0.39 -11.83 -11.56
CA VAL A 152 -0.35 -12.37 -12.70
C VAL A 152 -0.13 -11.50 -13.94
N GLY A 153 -0.26 -12.09 -15.13
CA GLY A 153 -0.16 -11.36 -16.40
C GLY A 153 1.27 -11.10 -16.89
N GLY A 154 2.29 -11.33 -16.05
CA GLY A 154 3.69 -11.28 -16.49
C GLY A 154 4.29 -9.88 -16.65
N TYR A 155 3.58 -8.83 -16.24
CA TYR A 155 4.05 -7.45 -16.25
C TYR A 155 5.18 -7.24 -15.23
N ARG A 156 6.18 -6.46 -15.65
CA ARG A 156 7.35 -6.12 -14.83
C ARG A 156 7.72 -4.66 -15.05
N SER A 157 8.18 -4.02 -13.99
CA SER A 157 8.77 -2.69 -14.05
C SER A 157 10.02 -2.57 -13.20
N SER A 158 10.92 -1.66 -13.57
CA SER A 158 12.13 -1.33 -12.81
C SER A 158 12.44 0.16 -12.82
N LEU A 159 13.15 0.60 -11.79
CA LEU A 159 13.62 1.98 -11.63
C LEU A 159 15.14 1.99 -11.50
N ASP A 160 15.80 2.69 -12.41
CA ASP A 160 17.22 3.00 -12.33
C ASP A 160 17.38 4.51 -12.10
N VAL A 161 18.19 4.88 -11.10
CA VAL A 161 18.45 6.28 -10.74
C VAL A 161 19.91 6.61 -11.06
N PHE A 162 20.16 7.79 -11.60
CA PHE A 162 21.49 8.28 -11.98
C PHE A 162 21.95 9.43 -11.08
N ASP A 163 23.27 9.63 -10.98
CA ASP A 163 23.89 10.60 -10.07
C ASP A 163 23.64 12.07 -10.41
N ASN A 164 23.07 12.35 -11.58
CA ASN A 164 22.62 13.66 -12.02
C ASN A 164 21.10 13.87 -11.87
N GLY A 165 20.39 12.95 -11.22
CA GLY A 165 18.95 13.02 -11.00
C GLY A 165 18.08 12.53 -12.17
N GLN A 166 18.69 11.98 -13.22
CA GLN A 166 17.93 11.27 -14.25
C GLN A 166 17.39 9.94 -13.69
N ILE A 167 16.19 9.58 -14.13
CA ILE A 167 15.50 8.36 -13.71
C ILE A 167 15.05 7.62 -14.95
N VAL A 168 15.38 6.33 -15.04
CA VAL A 168 14.85 5.44 -16.08
C VAL A 168 13.79 4.56 -15.46
N TYR A 169 12.58 4.68 -16.00
CA TYR A 169 11.50 3.74 -15.77
C TYR A 169 11.46 2.76 -16.93
N ALA A 170 11.57 1.48 -16.63
CA ALA A 170 11.49 0.43 -17.64
C ALA A 170 10.30 -0.48 -17.36
N THR A 171 9.58 -0.89 -18.40
CA THR A 171 8.45 -1.82 -18.32
C THR A 171 8.57 -2.90 -19.38
N TRP A 172 8.14 -4.11 -19.06
CA TRP A 172 8.13 -5.22 -20.01
C TRP A 172 7.15 -6.31 -19.61
N GLN A 173 6.85 -7.18 -20.57
CA GLN A 173 6.01 -8.35 -20.38
C GLN A 173 6.87 -9.61 -20.46
N SER A 174 6.60 -10.59 -19.61
CA SER A 174 7.40 -11.82 -19.57
C SER A 174 7.36 -12.64 -20.88
N ILE A 175 6.36 -12.40 -21.73
CA ILE A 175 6.18 -13.05 -23.04
C ILE A 175 6.69 -12.21 -24.22
N ASN A 176 7.10 -10.96 -23.99
CA ASN A 176 7.62 -10.07 -25.02
C ASN A 176 9.10 -9.79 -24.74
N PRO A 177 10.02 -10.04 -25.67
CA PRO A 177 11.42 -9.69 -25.49
C PRO A 177 11.67 -8.16 -25.49
N GLU A 178 10.67 -7.33 -25.81
CA GLU A 178 10.79 -5.87 -25.76
C GLU A 178 10.64 -5.30 -24.35
N MET A 179 11.54 -4.38 -24.01
CA MET A 179 11.48 -3.53 -22.83
C MET A 179 11.29 -2.08 -23.28
N GLU A 180 10.20 -1.48 -22.82
CA GLU A 180 9.92 -0.06 -23.00
C GLU A 180 10.67 0.75 -21.94
N LEU A 181 11.29 1.84 -22.35
CA LEU A 181 12.10 2.72 -21.51
C LEU A 181 11.56 4.13 -21.58
N SER A 182 11.38 4.77 -20.43
CA SER A 182 11.07 6.18 -20.27
C SER A 182 12.15 6.86 -19.42
N LEU A 183 12.78 7.89 -19.96
CA LEU A 183 13.74 8.74 -19.26
C LEU A 183 13.03 9.95 -18.68
N TYR A 184 13.17 10.16 -17.38
CA TYR A 184 12.67 11.32 -16.65
C TYR A 184 13.81 12.21 -16.16
N SER A 185 13.55 13.51 -16.14
CA SER A 185 14.32 14.52 -15.41
C SER A 185 13.44 15.15 -14.33
N LEU A 186 14.04 15.54 -13.21
CA LEU A 186 13.35 16.24 -12.13
C LEU A 186 13.70 17.74 -12.19
N GLY A 187 12.70 18.56 -12.49
CA GLY A 187 12.75 20.02 -12.36
C GLY A 187 12.25 20.49 -10.99
N LYS A 188 12.13 21.81 -10.79
CA LYS A 188 11.62 22.42 -9.54
C LYS A 188 10.14 22.10 -9.32
N GLY A 189 9.89 20.94 -8.74
CA GLY A 189 8.57 20.41 -8.45
C GLY A 189 7.81 19.86 -9.66
N GLU A 190 8.53 19.45 -10.70
CA GLU A 190 7.98 18.73 -11.84
C GLU A 190 8.87 17.55 -12.22
N ALA A 191 8.26 16.44 -12.59
CA ALA A 191 8.94 15.35 -13.28
C ALA A 191 8.58 15.45 -14.77
N LYS A 192 9.60 15.52 -15.63
CA LYS A 192 9.43 15.63 -17.08
C LYS A 192 9.92 14.38 -17.78
N GLU A 193 9.08 13.78 -18.61
CA GLU A 193 9.49 12.73 -19.53
C GLU A 193 10.30 13.35 -20.67
N GLU A 194 11.58 13.01 -20.75
CA GLU A 194 12.51 13.57 -21.74
C GLU A 194 12.58 12.74 -23.01
N LYS A 195 12.54 11.42 -22.87
CA LYS A 195 12.76 10.50 -24.00
C LYS A 195 12.15 9.14 -23.72
N LYS A 196 11.69 8.48 -24.79
CA LYS A 196 11.33 7.06 -24.81
C LYS A 196 12.21 6.28 -25.76
N ALA A 197 12.41 5.01 -25.45
CA ALA A 197 13.07 4.05 -26.32
C ALA A 197 12.54 2.64 -26.05
N THR A 198 12.79 1.71 -26.98
CA THR A 198 12.51 0.29 -26.79
C THR A 198 13.81 -0.47 -27.05
N ILE A 199 14.14 -1.41 -26.16
CA ILE A 199 15.29 -2.30 -26.32
C ILE A 199 14.85 -3.76 -26.21
N GLN A 200 15.68 -4.67 -26.69
CA GLN A 200 15.46 -6.11 -26.55
C GLN A 200 16.14 -6.63 -25.29
N ILE A 201 15.42 -7.38 -24.46
CA ILE A 201 15.93 -8.05 -23.26
C ILE A 201 16.97 -9.08 -23.69
N GLY A 202 18.20 -8.94 -23.17
CA GLY A 202 19.33 -9.78 -23.55
C GLY A 202 19.99 -9.42 -24.89
N GLY A 203 19.57 -8.31 -25.52
CA GLY A 203 20.25 -7.74 -26.69
C GLY A 203 21.51 -6.94 -26.32
N ASP A 204 22.22 -6.45 -27.35
CA ASP A 204 23.51 -5.76 -27.20
C ASP A 204 23.38 -4.28 -26.76
N GLN A 205 22.19 -3.69 -26.89
CA GLN A 205 21.95 -2.28 -26.58
C GLN A 205 21.50 -2.09 -25.14
N THR A 206 22.20 -1.25 -24.37
CA THR A 206 21.81 -0.92 -22.99
C THR A 206 20.79 0.21 -22.95
N ALA A 207 20.08 0.36 -21.82
CA ALA A 207 19.14 1.45 -21.60
C ALA A 207 19.82 2.82 -21.70
N GLU A 208 21.03 2.95 -21.16
CA GLU A 208 21.83 4.18 -21.24
C GLU A 208 22.16 4.55 -22.68
N GLN A 209 22.55 3.57 -23.51
CA GLN A 209 22.85 3.80 -24.92
C GLN A 209 21.59 4.21 -25.70
N ALA A 210 20.47 3.53 -25.50
CA ALA A 210 19.22 3.82 -26.20
C ALA A 210 18.65 5.20 -25.82
N LEU A 211 18.76 5.57 -24.55
CA LEU A 211 18.27 6.84 -24.04
C LEU A 211 19.27 7.98 -24.18
N GLY A 212 20.55 7.70 -24.44
CA GLY A 212 21.61 8.71 -24.56
C GLY A 212 22.08 9.26 -23.22
N ILE A 213 22.11 8.41 -22.19
CA ILE A 213 22.53 8.77 -20.83
C ILE A 213 24.05 8.64 -20.72
N SER A 214 24.71 9.71 -20.28
CA SER A 214 26.16 9.72 -19.98
C SER A 214 26.48 9.72 -18.48
N ALA A 215 25.45 9.87 -17.63
CA ALA A 215 25.58 9.88 -16.18
C ALA A 215 25.85 8.49 -15.61
N LYS A 216 26.37 8.42 -14.39
CA LYS A 216 26.61 7.13 -13.72
C LYS A 216 25.37 6.73 -12.92
N LYS A 217 25.09 5.43 -12.83
CA LYS A 217 24.07 4.94 -11.90
C LYS A 217 24.40 5.36 -10.48
N LEU A 218 23.39 5.81 -9.75
CA LEU A 218 23.48 6.21 -8.36
C LEU A 218 23.88 5.01 -7.50
N ASP A 219 24.91 5.19 -6.67
CA ASP A 219 25.35 4.17 -5.73
C ASP A 219 24.44 4.15 -4.50
N LEU A 220 23.42 3.29 -4.53
CA LEU A 220 22.41 3.17 -3.48
C LEU A 220 23.00 2.80 -2.11
N SER A 221 24.20 2.18 -2.05
CA SER A 221 24.83 1.80 -0.78
C SER A 221 25.33 3.00 0.03
N LYS A 222 25.47 4.17 -0.61
CA LYS A 222 25.91 5.42 0.03
C LYS A 222 24.77 6.23 0.63
N LEU A 223 23.52 5.81 0.43
CA LEU A 223 22.35 6.53 0.94
C LEU A 223 22.08 6.16 2.41
N ASP A 224 21.56 7.12 3.17
CA ASP A 224 21.11 6.94 4.56
C ASP A 224 19.74 6.25 4.60
N TRP A 225 19.75 4.93 4.36
CA TRP A 225 18.54 4.11 4.41
C TRP A 225 18.01 3.95 5.83
N LYS A 226 16.73 4.23 6.00
CA LYS A 226 15.97 4.13 7.24
C LYS A 226 14.95 3.01 7.13
N THR A 227 14.73 2.30 8.24
CA THR A 227 13.66 1.31 8.36
C THR A 227 12.36 2.00 8.74
N PHE A 228 11.25 1.38 8.34
CA PHE A 228 9.95 1.68 8.93
C PHE A 228 9.84 0.91 10.25
N ASP A 229 10.26 1.53 11.35
CA ASP A 229 10.14 0.91 12.67
C ASP A 229 8.68 0.98 13.13
N SER A 230 8.17 -0.14 13.66
CA SER A 230 6.88 -0.21 14.36
C SER A 230 6.85 0.64 15.66
N SER A 231 7.96 1.31 16.00
CA SER A 231 8.10 2.21 17.14
C SER A 231 8.19 3.67 16.71
N GLY A 232 7.16 4.17 16.04
CA GLY A 232 6.71 5.56 16.15
C GLY A 232 5.98 5.83 17.48
N GLY A 233 6.41 5.17 18.55
CA GLY A 233 6.02 5.48 19.91
C GLY A 233 6.68 6.79 20.31
N SER A 234 6.06 7.92 19.94
CA SER A 234 6.15 9.08 20.83
C SER A 234 5.68 8.58 22.19
N LYS A 235 6.57 8.60 23.17
CA LYS A 235 6.24 8.46 24.59
C LYS A 235 5.25 9.58 24.94
N SER A 236 3.98 9.37 24.64
CA SER A 236 2.90 10.05 25.32
C SER A 236 2.66 9.25 26.58
N THR A 237 3.33 9.65 27.66
CA THR A 237 2.76 9.48 28.99
C THR A 237 1.48 10.32 29.05
N ALA A 238 0.43 9.87 28.38
CA ALA A 238 -0.93 10.35 28.62
C ALA A 238 -1.50 9.45 29.71
N LYS A 239 -1.47 10.00 30.93
CA LYS A 239 -2.24 9.56 32.08
C LYS A 239 -3.66 9.19 31.63
N ALA A 240 -4.07 7.95 31.93
CA ALA A 240 -5.41 7.45 31.69
C ALA A 240 -6.45 8.42 32.26
N GLU A 241 -7.32 8.95 31.40
CA GLU A 241 -8.59 9.51 31.83
C GLU A 241 -9.63 8.40 31.76
N GLU A 242 -10.05 7.92 32.93
CA GLU A 242 -11.25 7.11 33.11
C GLU A 242 -12.47 7.91 32.61
N LYS A 243 -12.95 7.62 31.41
CA LYS A 243 -14.33 7.93 31.02
C LYS A 243 -15.19 6.70 31.26
N LYS A 244 -15.90 6.68 32.40
CA LYS A 244 -17.01 5.75 32.65
C LYS A 244 -18.16 6.06 31.69
N SER A 245 -18.13 5.44 30.52
CA SER A 245 -19.28 5.29 29.63
C SER A 245 -20.16 4.16 30.18
N GLY A 246 -21.48 4.35 30.24
CA GLY A 246 -22.43 3.38 30.80
C GLY A 246 -22.34 2.00 30.14
N SER A 247 -22.73 0.94 30.85
CA SER A 247 -22.65 -0.43 30.34
C SER A 247 -23.52 -0.64 29.10
N PHE A 248 -23.02 -1.41 28.14
CA PHE A 248 -23.73 -1.75 26.89
C PHE A 248 -23.39 -3.17 26.43
N GLN A 249 -24.24 -3.76 25.60
CA GLN A 249 -24.02 -5.11 25.09
C GLN A 249 -23.33 -5.10 23.72
N VAL A 250 -22.53 -6.12 23.46
CA VAL A 250 -21.88 -6.36 22.16
C VAL A 250 -22.05 -7.81 21.75
N GLN A 251 -22.17 -8.06 20.45
CA GLN A 251 -22.26 -9.39 19.86
C GLN A 251 -20.90 -9.79 19.28
N VAL A 252 -20.40 -10.95 19.70
CA VAL A 252 -19.16 -11.56 19.19
C VAL A 252 -19.54 -12.68 18.20
N SER A 253 -19.16 -12.53 16.94
CA SER A 253 -19.43 -13.50 15.85
C SER A 253 -18.20 -14.34 15.45
N VAL A 254 -16.99 -13.82 15.70
CA VAL A 254 -15.71 -14.47 15.40
C VAL A 254 -15.36 -15.53 16.45
N ALA A 255 -14.80 -16.67 16.02
CA ALA A 255 -14.45 -17.78 16.93
C ALA A 255 -13.12 -17.57 17.65
N ASN A 256 -12.27 -16.68 17.12
CA ASN A 256 -10.87 -16.53 17.49
C ASN A 256 -10.57 -15.22 18.23
N LEU A 257 -11.57 -14.52 18.78
CA LEU A 257 -11.35 -13.33 19.59
C LEU A 257 -10.80 -13.72 20.97
N ARG A 258 -9.68 -13.10 21.36
CA ARG A 258 -9.01 -13.35 22.65
C ARG A 258 -9.43 -12.36 23.71
N ILE A 259 -9.62 -12.86 24.92
CA ILE A 259 -9.72 -12.05 26.13
C ILE A 259 -8.29 -11.71 26.58
N ARG A 260 -8.04 -10.46 26.93
CA ARG A 260 -6.75 -9.94 27.42
C ARG A 260 -6.89 -9.46 28.85
N LYS A 261 -5.85 -9.67 29.67
CA LYS A 261 -5.87 -9.22 31.08
C LYS A 261 -5.88 -7.70 31.21
N GLU A 262 -5.29 -7.01 30.25
CA GLU A 262 -5.22 -5.55 30.13
C GLU A 262 -5.65 -5.15 28.71
N PRO A 263 -6.11 -3.89 28.48
CA PRO A 263 -6.54 -3.42 27.17
C PRO A 263 -5.31 -3.19 26.25
N SER A 264 -4.66 -4.27 25.85
CA SER A 264 -3.48 -4.25 24.99
C SER A 264 -3.35 -5.53 24.17
N THR A 265 -2.89 -5.42 22.93
CA THR A 265 -2.64 -6.57 22.05
C THR A 265 -1.45 -7.40 22.54
N SER A 266 -0.55 -6.78 23.30
CA SER A 266 0.63 -7.39 23.93
C SER A 266 0.34 -7.99 25.32
N ALA A 267 -0.83 -7.70 25.91
CA ALA A 267 -1.18 -8.22 27.23
C ALA A 267 -1.39 -9.75 27.21
N PRO A 268 -1.09 -10.45 28.32
CA PRO A 268 -1.34 -11.89 28.43
C PRO A 268 -2.80 -12.23 28.12
N SER A 269 -3.02 -13.30 27.34
CA SER A 269 -4.37 -13.78 27.07
C SER A 269 -4.96 -14.48 28.29
N ALA A 270 -6.23 -14.21 28.56
CA ALA A 270 -7.05 -14.87 29.58
C ALA A 270 -7.96 -15.96 28.99
N GLY A 271 -7.76 -16.34 27.73
CA GLY A 271 -8.55 -17.34 27.00
C GLY A 271 -9.28 -16.75 25.80
N MET A 272 -10.14 -17.57 25.20
CA MET A 272 -10.98 -17.19 24.06
C MET A 272 -12.36 -16.77 24.56
N ILE A 273 -12.93 -15.71 23.98
CA ILE A 273 -14.31 -15.37 24.29
C ILE A 273 -15.27 -16.27 23.52
N ALA A 274 -16.33 -16.73 24.18
CA ALA A 274 -17.38 -17.49 23.52
C ALA A 274 -18.13 -16.58 22.53
N LYS A 275 -18.55 -17.13 21.38
CA LYS A 275 -19.49 -16.43 20.50
C LYS A 275 -20.80 -16.16 21.25
N GLY A 276 -21.42 -15.01 21.00
CA GLY A 276 -22.65 -14.61 21.70
C GLY A 276 -22.65 -13.16 22.14
N THR A 277 -23.67 -12.79 22.90
CA THR A 277 -23.83 -11.43 23.44
C THR A 277 -23.11 -11.30 24.78
N HIS A 278 -22.32 -10.25 24.95
CA HIS A 278 -21.56 -9.96 26.17
C HIS A 278 -21.78 -8.52 26.61
N THR A 279 -21.84 -8.30 27.92
CA THR A 279 -21.97 -6.96 28.49
C THR A 279 -20.59 -6.34 28.71
N ILE A 280 -20.42 -5.11 28.24
CA ILE A 280 -19.24 -4.26 28.41
C ILE A 280 -19.54 -3.21 29.48
N THR A 281 -18.65 -3.10 30.46
CA THR A 281 -18.80 -2.19 31.61
C THR A 281 -17.88 -0.98 31.54
N GLU A 282 -16.83 -1.05 30.72
CA GLU A 282 -15.79 -0.03 30.61
C GLU A 282 -15.17 -0.08 29.21
N THR A 283 -14.81 1.07 28.66
CA THR A 283 -14.14 1.17 27.36
C THR A 283 -12.87 1.99 27.43
N VAL A 284 -11.80 1.53 26.78
CA VAL A 284 -10.50 2.21 26.72
C VAL A 284 -9.94 2.15 25.30
N GLU A 285 -9.44 3.27 24.78
CA GLU A 285 -8.68 3.31 23.53
C GLU A 285 -7.20 3.01 23.82
N ALA A 286 -6.69 1.90 23.29
CA ALA A 286 -5.29 1.50 23.47
C ALA A 286 -4.84 0.57 22.33
N ASP A 287 -3.58 0.67 21.93
CA ASP A 287 -2.99 -0.12 20.84
C ASP A 287 -3.78 -0.06 19.52
N GLY A 288 -4.45 1.07 19.26
CA GLY A 288 -5.25 1.26 18.04
C GLY A 288 -6.60 0.54 18.03
N HIS A 289 -7.04 0.03 19.18
CA HIS A 289 -8.32 -0.64 19.34
C HIS A 289 -9.16 0.00 20.44
N THR A 290 -10.48 0.00 20.27
CA THR A 290 -11.40 0.22 21.39
C THR A 290 -11.52 -1.08 22.19
N TRP A 291 -10.97 -1.12 23.40
CA TRP A 291 -11.10 -2.26 24.31
C TRP A 291 -12.35 -2.14 25.16
N GLY A 292 -13.10 -3.23 25.28
CA GLY A 292 -14.26 -3.34 26.17
C GLY A 292 -13.99 -4.33 27.30
N LYS A 293 -14.19 -3.90 28.54
CA LYS A 293 -14.08 -4.75 29.73
C LYS A 293 -15.36 -5.55 29.94
N LEU A 294 -15.22 -6.87 30.00
CA LEU A 294 -16.33 -7.78 30.20
C LEU A 294 -16.88 -7.67 31.63
N GLU A 295 -18.21 -7.62 31.76
CA GLU A 295 -18.92 -7.67 33.05
C GLU A 295 -18.61 -8.97 33.83
N SER A 296 -18.31 -10.07 33.11
CA SER A 296 -17.91 -11.34 33.71
C SER A 296 -16.59 -11.27 34.50
N GLY A 297 -15.84 -10.17 34.39
CA GLY A 297 -14.55 -9.98 35.05
C GLY A 297 -13.39 -10.74 34.39
N GLN A 298 -13.63 -11.43 33.27
CA GLN A 298 -12.62 -12.25 32.60
C GLN A 298 -11.51 -11.44 31.93
N GLY A 299 -11.75 -10.16 31.62
CA GLY A 299 -10.78 -9.25 31.04
C GLY A 299 -11.37 -8.37 29.96
N TRP A 300 -10.51 -7.96 29.02
CA TRP A 300 -10.79 -7.02 27.95
C TRP A 300 -10.86 -7.73 26.60
N ILE A 301 -11.77 -7.30 25.74
CA ILE A 301 -11.84 -7.72 24.34
C ILE A 301 -11.74 -6.50 23.43
N ALA A 302 -11.17 -6.67 22.24
CA ALA A 302 -11.18 -5.61 21.23
C ALA A 302 -12.58 -5.53 20.60
N LEU A 303 -13.23 -4.38 20.72
CA LEU A 303 -14.61 -4.15 20.28
C LEU A 303 -14.73 -4.03 18.75
N ASP A 304 -13.63 -3.79 18.05
CA ASP A 304 -13.57 -3.73 16.59
C ASP A 304 -14.02 -5.05 15.93
N PHE A 305 -13.96 -6.15 16.68
CA PHE A 305 -14.43 -7.48 16.26
C PHE A 305 -15.79 -7.84 16.83
N THR A 306 -16.54 -6.83 17.30
CA THR A 306 -17.85 -6.99 17.90
C THR A 306 -18.82 -5.97 17.30
N THR A 307 -20.11 -6.29 17.31
CA THR A 307 -21.15 -5.34 16.92
C THR A 307 -21.94 -4.90 18.14
N ARG A 308 -22.08 -3.58 18.35
CA ARG A 308 -22.86 -3.04 19.47
C ARG A 308 -24.32 -3.48 19.36
N VAL A 309 -24.85 -4.01 20.46
CA VAL A 309 -26.26 -4.39 20.58
C VAL A 309 -26.95 -3.22 21.27
N ASP A 310 -27.35 -2.23 20.47
CA ASP A 310 -28.18 -1.15 21.00
C ASP A 310 -29.57 -1.73 21.31
N GLY A 311 -30.02 -1.53 22.55
CA GLY A 311 -31.27 -2.07 23.12
C GLY A 311 -32.57 -1.57 22.47
N SER A 312 -32.54 -1.20 21.19
CA SER A 312 -33.69 -0.71 20.43
C SER A 312 -33.75 -1.26 19.00
N LYS A 313 -33.39 -2.53 18.77
CA LYS A 313 -34.00 -3.34 17.69
C LYS A 313 -33.81 -4.85 17.81
N ALA A 314 -34.00 -5.42 19.00
CA ALA A 314 -34.33 -6.84 19.10
C ALA A 314 -35.85 -7.01 18.87
N ALA A 315 -36.26 -6.99 17.60
CA ALA A 315 -37.47 -7.61 17.04
C ALA A 315 -37.81 -7.00 15.67
N SER A 316 -37.12 -7.45 14.63
CA SER A 316 -37.82 -7.75 13.37
C SER A 316 -37.14 -8.99 12.81
N SER A 317 -37.58 -10.17 13.23
CA SER A 317 -38.44 -10.98 12.37
C SER A 317 -37.95 -10.97 10.93
N SER A 318 -37.40 -12.12 10.52
CA SER A 318 -37.49 -12.69 9.18
C SER A 318 -38.48 -11.95 8.26
N LYS A 319 -38.03 -10.86 7.64
CA LYS A 319 -38.54 -10.48 6.34
C LYS A 319 -37.61 -11.14 5.36
N LYS A 320 -38.04 -12.32 4.90
CA LYS A 320 -37.58 -12.93 3.66
C LYS A 320 -37.59 -11.81 2.61
N SER A 321 -36.46 -11.17 2.34
CA SER A 321 -36.32 -10.48 1.06
C SER A 321 -36.43 -11.60 0.04
N SER A 322 -37.43 -11.54 -0.83
CA SER A 322 -37.65 -12.61 -1.81
C SER A 322 -36.56 -12.65 -2.90
N GLY A 323 -35.54 -11.79 -2.79
CA GLY A 323 -34.44 -11.69 -3.73
C GLY A 323 -33.10 -11.32 -3.08
N MET A 324 -32.08 -11.32 -3.94
CA MET A 324 -30.67 -11.10 -3.65
C MET A 324 -30.40 -9.77 -2.93
N ASN A 325 -29.73 -9.83 -1.78
CA ASN A 325 -29.35 -8.64 -1.01
C ASN A 325 -27.84 -8.36 -1.16
N ILE A 326 -27.50 -7.40 -2.02
CA ILE A 326 -26.11 -7.02 -2.31
C ILE A 326 -25.36 -6.44 -1.10
N GLN A 327 -26.06 -5.79 -0.16
CA GLN A 327 -25.45 -5.23 1.05
C GLN A 327 -25.04 -6.35 2.02
N GLU A 328 -25.83 -7.42 2.11
CA GLU A 328 -25.46 -8.60 2.89
C GLU A 328 -24.23 -9.27 2.28
N ILE A 329 -24.23 -9.46 0.96
CA ILE A 329 -23.14 -10.13 0.22
C ILE A 329 -21.82 -9.35 0.35
N GLN A 330 -21.85 -8.02 0.24
CA GLN A 330 -20.68 -7.16 0.47
C GLN A 330 -20.10 -7.29 1.88
N ASN A 331 -20.94 -7.57 2.88
CA ASN A 331 -20.53 -7.78 4.26
C ASN A 331 -20.16 -9.25 4.55
N GLY A 332 -20.03 -10.09 3.52
CA GLY A 332 -19.69 -11.51 3.64
C GLY A 332 -20.83 -12.40 4.14
N ASN A 333 -22.08 -11.90 4.10
CA ASN A 333 -23.27 -12.66 4.43
C ASN A 333 -24.00 -13.07 3.15
N PHE A 334 -23.96 -14.35 2.81
CA PHE A 334 -24.56 -14.90 1.60
C PHE A 334 -25.96 -15.47 1.81
N SER A 335 -26.57 -15.25 2.98
CA SER A 335 -27.87 -15.83 3.36
C SER A 335 -28.99 -15.55 2.36
N SER A 336 -29.03 -14.35 1.76
CA SER A 336 -30.05 -13.98 0.77
C SER A 336 -29.93 -14.73 -0.58
N ILE A 337 -28.78 -15.35 -0.84
CA ILE A 337 -28.52 -16.13 -2.08
C ILE A 337 -28.29 -17.61 -1.80
N ALA A 338 -28.43 -18.06 -0.55
CA ALA A 338 -28.25 -19.45 -0.18
C ALA A 338 -29.17 -20.35 -1.02
N GLY A 339 -28.61 -21.44 -1.54
CA GLY A 339 -29.29 -22.35 -2.45
C GLY A 339 -28.45 -22.74 -3.66
N THR A 340 -29.08 -23.49 -4.55
CA THR A 340 -28.46 -23.99 -5.79
C THR A 340 -28.78 -23.04 -6.94
N TRP A 341 -27.77 -22.73 -7.74
CA TRP A 341 -27.86 -21.89 -8.92
C TRP A 341 -27.32 -22.67 -10.12
N LYS A 342 -28.03 -22.63 -11.24
CA LYS A 342 -27.66 -23.39 -12.45
C LYS A 342 -27.77 -22.51 -13.68
N ASN A 343 -26.84 -22.65 -14.61
CA ASN A 343 -26.86 -21.97 -15.90
C ASN A 343 -27.26 -22.91 -17.05
N GLY A 344 -27.45 -22.36 -18.25
CA GLY A 344 -27.84 -23.13 -19.45
C GLY A 344 -26.79 -24.14 -19.91
N LEU A 345 -25.52 -23.90 -19.56
CA LEU A 345 -24.39 -24.81 -19.83
C LEU A 345 -24.33 -26.03 -18.88
N GLY A 346 -25.22 -26.10 -17.89
CA GLY A 346 -25.28 -27.18 -16.92
C GLY A 346 -24.32 -27.05 -15.74
N TRP A 347 -23.62 -25.92 -15.60
CA TRP A 347 -22.80 -25.63 -14.43
C TRP A 347 -23.68 -25.28 -13.23
N VAL A 348 -23.19 -25.61 -12.04
CA VAL A 348 -23.92 -25.45 -10.78
C VAL A 348 -23.05 -24.68 -9.78
N LEU A 349 -23.64 -23.72 -9.08
CA LEU A 349 -23.07 -23.07 -7.89
C LEU A 349 -24.00 -23.36 -6.71
N GLU A 350 -23.44 -23.68 -5.56
CA GLU A 350 -24.21 -23.86 -4.32
C GLU A 350 -23.66 -22.91 -3.25
N PHE A 351 -24.52 -22.03 -2.75
CA PHE A 351 -24.21 -21.08 -1.68
C PHE A 351 -24.89 -21.47 -0.37
N ASP A 352 -24.21 -21.24 0.74
CA ASP A 352 -24.81 -21.16 2.07
C ASP A 352 -24.66 -19.74 2.65
N LYS A 353 -24.87 -19.56 3.95
CA LYS A 353 -24.73 -18.25 4.61
C LYS A 353 -23.30 -17.71 4.62
N ASP A 354 -22.30 -18.59 4.54
CA ASP A 354 -20.87 -18.29 4.68
C ASP A 354 -20.16 -18.17 3.32
N GLY A 355 -20.78 -18.63 2.22
CA GLY A 355 -20.28 -18.46 0.86
C GLY A 355 -20.54 -19.66 -0.04
N LEU A 356 -19.63 -19.91 -0.98
CA LEU A 356 -19.67 -21.12 -1.81
C LEU A 356 -19.43 -22.36 -0.93
N THR A 357 -20.27 -23.37 -1.08
CA THR A 357 -20.13 -24.65 -0.37
C THR A 357 -19.11 -25.58 -1.01
N GLY A 358 -18.65 -25.24 -2.22
CA GLY A 358 -17.72 -26.04 -3.02
C GLY A 358 -18.33 -27.31 -3.62
N LYS A 359 -19.66 -27.46 -3.59
CA LYS A 359 -20.41 -28.38 -4.45
C LYS A 359 -20.73 -27.69 -5.78
N GLY A 360 -20.31 -28.29 -6.90
CA GLY A 360 -20.54 -27.73 -8.24
C GLY A 360 -19.25 -27.20 -8.91
N PHE A 361 -19.35 -26.16 -9.73
CA PHE A 361 -18.22 -25.47 -10.38
C PHE A 361 -17.19 -25.09 -9.31
N VAL A 362 -15.94 -25.55 -9.46
CA VAL A 362 -14.93 -25.71 -8.38
C VAL A 362 -15.28 -26.87 -7.42
N THR A 363 -15.26 -28.10 -7.94
CA THR A 363 -15.82 -29.34 -7.34
C THR A 363 -15.09 -29.88 -6.11
N ASP A 364 -13.97 -29.28 -5.73
CA ASP A 364 -13.05 -29.85 -4.72
C ASP A 364 -13.21 -29.21 -3.33
N GLY A 365 -14.35 -28.53 -3.10
CA GLY A 365 -14.62 -27.87 -1.83
C GLY A 365 -13.86 -26.55 -1.62
N SER A 366 -13.03 -26.14 -2.59
CA SER A 366 -12.08 -25.04 -2.38
C SER A 366 -12.54 -23.69 -2.93
N GLY A 367 -13.71 -23.61 -3.55
CA GLY A 367 -14.21 -22.37 -4.16
C GLY A 367 -14.41 -21.26 -3.13
N VAL A 368 -13.87 -20.08 -3.42
CA VAL A 368 -14.02 -18.86 -2.63
C VAL A 368 -14.52 -17.74 -3.53
N VAL A 369 -15.41 -16.92 -2.97
CA VAL A 369 -15.78 -15.62 -3.53
C VAL A 369 -15.21 -14.52 -2.66
N ASP A 370 -14.42 -13.64 -3.23
CA ASP A 370 -13.82 -12.50 -2.55
C ASP A 370 -13.78 -11.26 -3.45
N ARG A 371 -13.17 -10.17 -2.96
CA ARG A 371 -12.94 -8.92 -3.72
C ARG A 371 -14.22 -8.30 -4.30
N ILE A 372 -15.33 -8.45 -3.59
CA ILE A 372 -16.66 -7.96 -3.98
C ILE A 372 -16.69 -6.43 -3.85
N ASN A 373 -16.90 -5.75 -4.96
CA ASN A 373 -17.02 -4.30 -5.06
C ASN A 373 -18.31 -3.89 -5.79
N PRO A 374 -18.87 -2.71 -5.50
CA PRO A 374 -19.95 -2.14 -6.30
C PRO A 374 -19.56 -1.99 -7.77
N ASP A 375 -20.47 -2.33 -8.67
CA ASP A 375 -20.28 -2.28 -10.12
C ASP A 375 -21.64 -1.99 -10.80
N HIS A 376 -21.82 -0.79 -11.37
CA HIS A 376 -22.98 -0.42 -12.19
C HIS A 376 -24.38 -0.80 -11.66
N GLY A 377 -24.60 -0.70 -10.34
CA GLY A 377 -25.89 -1.02 -9.70
C GLY A 377 -26.06 -2.47 -9.24
N TYR A 378 -25.04 -3.30 -9.48
CA TYR A 378 -24.83 -4.63 -8.94
C TYR A 378 -23.47 -4.68 -8.21
N ILE A 379 -22.99 -5.88 -7.87
CA ILE A 379 -21.67 -6.09 -7.27
C ILE A 379 -20.90 -7.16 -8.04
N SER A 380 -19.59 -6.98 -8.17
CA SER A 380 -18.68 -7.89 -8.87
C SER A 380 -17.47 -8.22 -7.99
N GLY A 381 -16.96 -9.44 -8.09
CA GLY A 381 -15.80 -9.91 -7.37
C GLY A 381 -15.05 -11.01 -8.12
N GLY A 382 -14.19 -11.74 -7.41
CA GLY A 382 -13.47 -12.89 -7.92
C GLY A 382 -14.07 -14.20 -7.42
N ILE A 383 -14.10 -15.22 -8.27
CA ILE A 383 -14.27 -16.62 -7.88
C ILE A 383 -12.99 -17.40 -8.20
N HIS A 384 -12.42 -18.08 -7.21
CA HIS A 384 -11.18 -18.83 -7.36
C HIS A 384 -11.07 -19.97 -6.33
N SER A 385 -10.00 -20.78 -6.44
CA SER A 385 -9.69 -21.81 -5.44
C SER A 385 -8.95 -21.19 -4.24
N SER A 386 -9.28 -21.64 -3.02
CA SER A 386 -8.55 -21.38 -1.78
C SER A 386 -7.27 -22.18 -1.66
N LYS A 387 -7.05 -23.19 -2.51
CA LYS A 387 -5.84 -24.02 -2.46
C LYS A 387 -4.65 -23.24 -3.02
N PRO A 388 -3.52 -23.20 -2.30
CA PRO A 388 -2.31 -22.55 -2.78
C PRO A 388 -1.84 -23.19 -4.10
N ASN A 389 -1.22 -22.38 -4.97
CA ASN A 389 -0.70 -22.79 -6.29
C ASN A 389 -1.72 -23.35 -7.29
N THR A 390 -3.02 -23.12 -7.06
CA THR A 390 -4.06 -23.47 -8.03
C THR A 390 -4.25 -22.31 -9.00
N ALA A 391 -3.69 -22.44 -10.21
CA ALA A 391 -3.90 -21.47 -11.27
C ALA A 391 -5.35 -21.53 -11.77
N GLY A 392 -6.02 -20.38 -11.77
CA GLY A 392 -7.38 -20.24 -12.27
C GLY A 392 -8.21 -19.25 -11.44
N GLY A 393 -9.21 -18.69 -12.10
CA GLY A 393 -10.14 -17.75 -11.50
C GLY A 393 -11.01 -17.12 -12.58
N ALA A 394 -12.17 -16.61 -12.18
CA ALA A 394 -13.08 -15.88 -13.06
C ALA A 394 -13.63 -14.67 -12.30
N ALA A 395 -14.15 -13.69 -13.04
CA ALA A 395 -15.02 -12.70 -12.46
C ALA A 395 -16.34 -13.37 -12.08
N ILE A 396 -16.95 -12.90 -10.99
CA ILE A 396 -18.30 -13.25 -10.58
C ILE A 396 -19.09 -11.98 -10.33
N SER A 397 -20.28 -11.88 -10.89
CA SER A 397 -21.19 -10.74 -10.71
C SER A 397 -22.51 -11.23 -10.12
N PHE A 398 -23.00 -10.49 -9.12
CA PHE A 398 -24.26 -10.76 -8.43
C PHE A 398 -25.26 -9.67 -8.82
N LEU A 399 -26.23 -10.03 -9.66
CA LEU A 399 -27.16 -9.09 -10.28
C LEU A 399 -28.57 -9.30 -9.69
N PRO A 400 -29.05 -8.38 -8.85
CA PRO A 400 -30.44 -8.41 -8.41
C PRO A 400 -31.43 -8.31 -9.57
N ALA A 401 -32.65 -8.81 -9.35
CA ALA A 401 -33.77 -8.59 -10.26
C ALA A 401 -33.96 -7.10 -10.57
N GLY A 402 -34.09 -6.78 -11.86
CA GLY A 402 -34.23 -5.44 -12.42
C GLY A 402 -32.90 -4.75 -12.77
N THR A 403 -31.75 -5.35 -12.45
CA THR A 403 -30.43 -4.71 -12.66
C THR A 403 -29.72 -5.27 -13.91
N PRO A 404 -29.68 -4.55 -15.05
CA PRO A 404 -28.99 -5.05 -16.24
C PRO A 404 -27.46 -5.07 -16.05
N MET A 405 -26.79 -6.09 -16.60
CA MET A 405 -25.33 -6.14 -16.70
C MET A 405 -24.84 -5.13 -17.74
N ARG A 406 -23.82 -4.34 -17.42
CA ARG A 406 -23.27 -3.31 -18.30
C ARG A 406 -21.74 -3.46 -18.39
N PRO A 407 -21.19 -4.06 -19.46
CA PRO A 407 -19.75 -4.01 -19.69
C PRO A 407 -19.32 -2.62 -20.18
N ASP A 408 -18.07 -2.24 -19.93
CA ASP A 408 -17.47 -0.95 -20.33
C ASP A 408 -17.36 -0.72 -21.86
N SER A 409 -17.83 -1.66 -22.69
CA SER A 409 -17.83 -1.54 -24.15
C SER A 409 -19.20 -1.11 -24.68
N ASP A 410 -19.23 -0.29 -25.74
CA ASP A 410 -20.41 0.22 -26.47
C ASP A 410 -21.31 -0.86 -27.14
N GLN A 411 -21.34 -2.10 -26.62
CA GLN A 411 -22.16 -3.20 -27.11
C GLN A 411 -23.46 -3.40 -26.32
N ASN A 412 -24.51 -3.69 -27.09
CA ASN A 412 -25.92 -3.65 -26.73
C ASN A 412 -26.39 -4.81 -25.82
N SER A 413 -27.29 -4.41 -24.90
CA SER A 413 -28.31 -5.18 -24.17
C SER A 413 -27.91 -6.50 -23.51
N ASP A 414 -28.00 -6.52 -22.18
CA ASP A 414 -28.00 -7.73 -21.34
C ASP A 414 -28.99 -8.78 -21.91
N PRO A 415 -28.49 -9.95 -22.37
CA PRO A 415 -29.31 -10.95 -23.04
C PRO A 415 -30.17 -11.76 -22.07
N SER A 416 -29.89 -11.66 -20.77
CA SER A 416 -30.45 -12.55 -19.75
C SER A 416 -31.80 -12.04 -19.21
N ASP A 417 -32.55 -12.92 -18.54
CA ASP A 417 -33.82 -12.57 -17.87
C ASP A 417 -33.59 -11.64 -16.67
N THR A 418 -33.58 -10.33 -16.94
CA THR A 418 -33.42 -9.27 -15.93
C THR A 418 -34.54 -9.23 -14.90
N SER A 419 -35.67 -9.92 -15.09
CA SER A 419 -36.74 -9.97 -14.08
C SER A 419 -36.38 -10.83 -12.86
N LYS A 420 -35.27 -11.57 -12.93
CA LYS A 420 -34.80 -12.49 -11.88
C LYS A 420 -33.43 -12.07 -11.36
N ASP A 421 -33.16 -12.49 -10.12
CA ASP A 421 -31.80 -12.51 -9.61
C ASP A 421 -30.95 -13.44 -10.46
N ARG A 422 -29.72 -13.01 -10.75
CA ARG A 422 -28.77 -13.73 -11.60
C ARG A 422 -27.38 -13.68 -11.00
N ILE A 423 -26.63 -14.74 -11.25
CA ILE A 423 -25.18 -14.74 -11.04
C ILE A 423 -24.53 -14.96 -12.39
N TRP A 424 -23.49 -14.20 -12.70
CA TRP A 424 -22.68 -14.40 -13.89
C TRP A 424 -21.25 -14.77 -13.49
N VAL A 425 -20.64 -15.71 -14.18
CA VAL A 425 -19.24 -16.11 -13.97
C VAL A 425 -18.53 -16.22 -15.30
N GLY A 426 -17.38 -15.55 -15.45
CA GLY A 426 -16.61 -15.61 -16.70
C GLY A 426 -15.25 -14.92 -16.64
N GLN A 427 -14.40 -15.23 -17.61
CA GLN A 427 -13.08 -14.58 -17.80
C GLN A 427 -13.12 -13.44 -18.81
N GLN A 428 -14.11 -13.47 -19.71
CA GLN A 428 -14.44 -12.42 -20.67
C GLN A 428 -15.95 -12.28 -20.70
N TYR A 429 -16.46 -11.09 -20.99
CA TYR A 429 -17.89 -10.87 -21.20
C TYR A 429 -18.33 -11.57 -22.50
N ILE A 430 -18.66 -12.85 -22.40
CA ILE A 430 -19.24 -13.65 -23.49
C ILE A 430 -20.75 -13.50 -23.41
N TRP A 431 -21.36 -12.99 -24.48
CA TRP A 431 -22.78 -12.66 -24.54
C TRP A 431 -23.65 -13.84 -24.94
N ASP A 432 -23.88 -14.74 -23.97
CA ASP A 432 -24.78 -15.88 -24.09
C ASP A 432 -25.72 -15.95 -22.88
N THR A 433 -27.03 -16.14 -23.12
CA THR A 433 -28.03 -16.36 -22.07
C THR A 433 -27.69 -17.56 -21.20
N ASP A 434 -27.05 -18.57 -21.78
CA ASP A 434 -26.71 -19.81 -21.10
C ASP A 434 -25.57 -19.63 -20.09
N SER A 435 -24.87 -18.50 -20.10
CA SER A 435 -23.81 -18.15 -19.15
C SER A 435 -24.34 -17.67 -17.79
N PHE A 436 -25.60 -17.25 -17.71
CA PHE A 436 -26.20 -16.73 -16.48
C PHE A 436 -26.78 -17.85 -15.63
N PHE A 437 -26.41 -17.85 -14.35
CA PHE A 437 -26.92 -18.76 -13.35
C PHE A 437 -28.21 -18.20 -12.75
N TYR A 438 -29.21 -19.06 -12.68
CA TYR A 438 -30.49 -18.80 -12.05
C TYR A 438 -30.70 -19.75 -10.89
N ARG A 439 -31.42 -19.30 -9.87
CA ARG A 439 -31.78 -20.13 -8.72
C ARG A 439 -32.60 -21.34 -9.17
N VAL A 440 -32.27 -22.50 -8.61
CA VAL A 440 -32.99 -23.76 -8.75
C VAL A 440 -33.72 -23.97 -7.43
N ASP A 441 -34.92 -23.44 -7.33
CA ASP A 441 -35.81 -23.60 -6.17
C ASP A 441 -36.42 -25.01 -6.05
#